data_AF-A0A3N9N0B2-F1
#
_entry.id   AF-A0A3N9N0B2-F1
#
_cell.length_a   1.000
_cell.length_b   1.000
_cell.length_c   1.000
_cell.angle_alpha   90.00
_cell.angle_beta   90.00
_cell.angle_gamma   90.00
#
_symmetry.space_group_name_H-M   'P 1'
#
loop_
_entity.id
_entity.type
_entity.pdbx_description
1 polymer ?
#
loop_
_entity_poly.entity_id
_entity_poly.type
_entity_poly.pdbx_seq_one_letter_code
_entity_poly.pdbx_strand_id
1 'polypeptide(L)'
;MIIGVIYLRILSIFFWIIVGAVILWFFKLNLDQEVNLHLIFKEFAAVNLATIIFFSLFVGVILGAVFMAIQYFKAKAQVSELKKEVKDIKQQIEKTDNSQIDYSNSITDEADKTEEE
;
A
#
# COMPACT_ATOMS: atom_id res chain seq x y z
N MET A 1 22.42 1.99 14.87
CA MET A 1 21.17 1.94 14.08
C MET A 1 20.25 0.78 14.49
N ILE A 2 20.76 -0.44 14.66
CA ILE A 2 19.96 -1.65 14.99
C ILE A 2 19.24 -1.55 16.35
N ILE A 3 19.91 -1.00 17.37
CA ILE A 3 19.37 -0.87 18.74
C ILE A 3 18.14 0.05 18.79
N GLY A 4 18.13 1.16 18.03
CA GLY A 4 17.00 2.07 17.98
C GLY A 4 15.74 1.45 17.36
N VAL A 5 15.92 0.60 16.34
CA VAL A 5 14.80 -0.13 15.71
C VAL A 5 14.19 -1.15 16.67
N ILE A 6 15.02 -1.78 17.52
CA ILE A 6 14.57 -2.73 18.53
C ILE A 6 13.73 -2.02 19.61
N TYR A 7 14.20 -0.88 20.12
CA TYR A 7 13.45 -0.08 21.10
C TYR A 7 12.08 0.37 20.57
N LEU A 8 12.01 0.82 19.32
CA LEU A 8 10.74 1.24 18.70
C LEU A 8 9.75 0.08 18.56
N ARG A 9 10.24 -1.13 18.24
CA ARG A 9 9.41 -2.35 18.18
C ARG A 9 8.86 -2.72 19.55
N ILE A 10 9.71 -2.73 20.59
CA ILE A 10 9.27 -3.02 21.96
C ILE A 10 8.21 -2.00 22.41
N LEU A 11 8.44 -0.71 22.16
CA LEU A 11 7.49 0.33 22.55
C LEU A 11 6.14 0.17 21.84
N SER A 12 6.16 -0.18 20.56
CA SER A 12 4.94 -0.46 19.79
C SER A 12 4.17 -1.65 20.36
N ILE A 13 4.86 -2.71 20.78
CA ILE A 13 4.23 -3.87 21.41
C ILE A 13 3.58 -3.48 22.74
N PHE A 14 4.29 -2.73 23.60
CA PHE A 14 3.72 -2.23 24.86
C PHE A 14 2.51 -1.34 24.64
N PHE A 15 2.55 -0.46 23.64
CA PHE A 15 1.41 0.36 23.26
C PHE A 15 0.19 -0.51 22.89
N TRP A 16 0.37 -1.53 22.04
CA TRP A 16 -0.71 -2.44 21.65
C TRP A 16 -1.26 -3.26 22.83
N ILE A 17 -0.40 -3.67 23.77
CA ILE A 17 -0.84 -4.34 25.01
C ILE A 17 -1.74 -3.42 25.83
N ILE A 18 -1.35 -2.16 26.02
CA ILE A 18 -2.15 -1.18 26.76
C ILE A 18 -3.49 -0.95 26.07
N VAL A 19 -3.49 -0.76 24.75
CA VAL A 19 -4.73 -0.60 23.96
C VAL A 19 -5.64 -1.82 24.14
N GLY A 20 -5.10 -3.04 24.02
CA GLY A 20 -5.85 -4.27 24.24
C GLY A 20 -6.45 -4.36 25.65
N ALA A 21 -5.69 -3.99 26.68
CA ALA A 21 -6.17 -3.96 28.05
C ALA A 21 -7.32 -2.96 28.27
N VAL A 22 -7.22 -1.76 27.67
CA VAL A 22 -8.28 -0.75 27.72
C VAL A 22 -9.55 -1.24 27.03
N ILE A 23 -9.41 -1.89 25.87
CA ILE A 23 -10.56 -2.48 25.17
C ILE A 23 -11.21 -3.56 26.03
N LEU A 24 -10.45 -4.49 26.60
CA LEU A 24 -11.00 -5.54 27.46
C LEU A 24 -11.70 -4.97 28.71
N TRP A 25 -11.11 -3.94 29.31
CA TRP A 25 -11.70 -3.25 30.45
C TRP A 25 -13.03 -2.58 30.07
N PHE A 26 -13.07 -1.92 28.91
CA PHE A 26 -14.31 -1.33 28.37
C PHE A 26 -15.38 -2.39 28.11
N PHE A 27 -15.02 -3.53 27.50
CA PHE A 27 -15.95 -4.65 27.30
C PHE A 27 -16.48 -5.18 28.63
N LYS A 28 -15.62 -5.34 29.64
CA LYS A 28 -16.02 -5.80 30.97
C LYS A 28 -17.08 -4.90 31.61
N LEU A 29 -16.92 -3.57 31.50
CA LEU A 29 -17.87 -2.61 32.08
C LEU A 29 -19.25 -2.63 31.43
N ASN A 30 -19.33 -3.10 30.18
CA ASN A 30 -20.54 -3.07 29.36
C ASN A 30 -21.13 -4.48 29.10
N LEU A 31 -20.61 -5.51 29.77
CA LEU A 31 -20.99 -6.91 29.53
C LEU A 31 -22.47 -7.19 29.83
N ASP A 32 -23.02 -6.60 30.89
CA ASP A 32 -24.41 -6.83 31.32
C ASP A 32 -25.36 -5.71 30.88
N GLN A 33 -24.89 -4.78 30.06
CA GLN A 33 -25.72 -3.69 29.56
C GLN A 33 -26.50 -4.13 28.33
N GLU A 34 -27.82 -4.00 28.41
CA GLU A 34 -28.72 -4.22 27.29
C GLU A 34 -29.21 -2.88 26.75
N VAL A 35 -29.26 -2.76 25.43
CA VAL A 35 -29.73 -1.57 24.73
C VAL A 35 -30.76 -1.94 23.68
N ASN A 36 -31.72 -1.03 23.47
CA ASN A 36 -32.66 -1.13 22.37
C ASN A 36 -32.00 -0.52 21.13
N LEU A 37 -31.80 -1.35 20.12
CA LEU A 37 -31.06 -1.01 18.93
C LEU A 37 -32.03 -0.77 17.77
N HIS A 38 -32.07 0.47 17.30
CA HIS A 38 -32.83 0.85 16.12
C HIS A 38 -31.90 0.86 14.90
N LEU A 39 -31.86 -0.24 14.14
CA LEU A 39 -31.22 -0.23 12.82
C LEU A 39 -32.17 0.37 11.79
N ILE A 40 -31.61 0.89 10.70
CA ILE A 40 -32.30 1.58 9.59
C ILE A 40 -33.57 0.85 9.12
N PHE A 41 -33.64 -0.48 9.23
CA PHE A 41 -34.79 -1.29 8.80
C PHE A 41 -35.43 -2.15 9.90
N LYS A 42 -34.88 -2.18 11.11
CA LYS A 42 -35.34 -3.12 12.14
C LYS A 42 -34.95 -2.70 13.55
N GLU A 43 -35.90 -2.85 14.46
CA GLU A 43 -35.68 -2.70 15.90
C GLU A 43 -35.31 -4.04 16.52
N PHE A 44 -34.32 -4.01 17.40
CA PHE A 44 -33.93 -5.12 18.25
C PHE A 44 -33.98 -4.66 19.70
N ALA A 45 -34.87 -5.23 20.48
CA ALA A 45 -34.96 -4.95 21.91
C ALA A 45 -33.96 -5.81 22.70
N ALA A 46 -33.47 -5.27 23.82
CA ALA A 46 -32.63 -6.00 24.78
C ALA A 46 -31.38 -6.65 24.15
N VAL A 47 -30.69 -5.94 23.27
CA VAL A 47 -29.45 -6.44 22.68
C VAL A 47 -28.28 -6.10 23.59
N ASN A 48 -27.45 -7.09 23.86
CA ASN A 48 -26.24 -6.90 24.64
C ASN A 48 -25.28 -5.89 23.96
N LEU A 49 -24.90 -4.84 24.70
CA LEU A 49 -24.07 -3.76 24.19
C LEU A 49 -22.69 -4.25 23.72
N ALA A 50 -22.09 -5.22 24.42
CA ALA A 50 -20.82 -5.81 24.01
C ALA A 50 -20.92 -6.49 22.64
N THR A 51 -22.06 -7.08 22.30
CA THR A 51 -22.30 -7.68 20.98
C THR A 51 -22.29 -6.62 19.87
N ILE A 52 -22.93 -5.47 20.12
CA ILE A 52 -22.98 -4.35 19.17
C ILE A 52 -21.58 -3.74 18.96
N ILE A 53 -20.84 -3.54 20.05
CA ILE A 53 -19.46 -3.04 20.00
C ILE A 53 -18.58 -4.02 19.21
N PHE A 54 -18.69 -5.33 19.49
CA PHE A 54 -17.93 -6.35 18.77
C PHE A 54 -18.25 -6.34 17.27
N PHE A 55 -19.53 -6.28 16.91
CA PHE A 55 -19.95 -6.28 15.51
C PHE A 55 -19.50 -5.02 14.77
N SER A 56 -19.59 -3.85 15.41
CA SER A 56 -19.12 -2.59 14.80
C SER A 56 -17.60 -2.58 14.61
N LEU A 57 -16.85 -3.11 15.57
CA LEU A 57 -15.40 -3.26 15.48
C LEU A 57 -15.03 -4.24 14.36
N PHE A 58 -15.75 -5.38 14.25
CA PHE A 58 -15.55 -6.35 13.19
C PHE A 58 -15.80 -5.76 11.79
N VAL A 59 -16.91 -5.04 11.61
CA VAL A 59 -17.22 -4.35 10.35
C VAL A 59 -16.14 -3.31 10.04
N GLY A 60 -15.69 -2.54 11.04
CA GLY A 60 -14.60 -1.58 10.88
C GLY A 60 -13.29 -2.23 10.41
N VAL A 61 -12.92 -3.38 10.98
CA VAL A 61 -11.72 -4.13 10.57
C VAL A 61 -11.85 -4.62 9.12
N ILE A 62 -13.02 -5.16 8.73
CA ILE A 62 -13.27 -5.60 7.35
C ILE A 62 -13.13 -4.43 6.38
N LEU A 63 -13.79 -3.30 6.67
CA LEU A 63 -13.71 -2.12 5.80
C LEU A 63 -12.27 -1.60 5.71
N GLY A 64 -11.55 -1.54 6.83
CA GLY A 64 -10.14 -1.16 6.85
C GLY A 64 -9.28 -2.06 5.98
N ALA A 65 -9.48 -3.39 6.05
CA ALA A 65 -8.78 -4.35 5.20
C ALA A 65 -9.09 -4.15 3.70
N VAL A 66 -10.36 -3.89 3.36
CA VAL A 66 -10.78 -3.59 1.98
C VAL A 66 -10.09 -2.32 1.47
N PHE A 67 -10.09 -1.24 2.24
CA PHE A 67 -9.40 -0.01 1.87
C PHE A 67 -7.90 -0.24 1.67
N MET A 68 -7.26 -0.99 2.56
CA MET A 68 -5.84 -1.31 2.45
C MET A 68 -5.54 -2.15 1.20
N ALA A 69 -6.41 -3.11 0.86
CA ALA A 69 -6.31 -3.89 -0.37
C ALA A 69 -6.40 -3.01 -1.62
N ILE A 70 -7.37 -2.08 -1.67
CA ILE A 70 -7.51 -1.13 -2.79
C ILE A 70 -6.24 -0.30 -2.97
N GLN A 71 -5.68 0.22 -1.87
CA GLN A 71 -4.45 1.01 -1.89
C GLN A 71 -3.26 0.18 -2.39
N TYR A 72 -3.15 -1.07 -1.96
CA TYR A 72 -2.12 -1.99 -2.43
C TYR A 72 -2.20 -2.21 -3.95
N PHE A 73 -3.41 -2.43 -4.49
CA PHE A 73 -3.58 -2.59 -5.94
C PHE A 73 -3.22 -1.33 -6.72
N LYS A 74 -3.60 -0.15 -6.23
CA LYS A 74 -3.21 1.15 -6.83
C LYS A 74 -1.70 1.33 -6.84
N ALA A 75 -1.04 1.09 -5.71
CA ALA A 75 0.42 1.19 -5.62
C ALA A 75 1.10 0.21 -6.58
N LYS A 76 0.60 -1.02 -6.68
CA LYS A 76 1.13 -2.02 -7.62
C LYS A 76 0.97 -1.58 -9.09
N ALA A 77 -0.17 -0.99 -9.44
CA ALA A 77 -0.41 -0.46 -10.79
C ALA A 77 0.57 0.66 -11.13
N GLN A 78 0.74 1.64 -10.23
CA GLN A 78 1.69 2.74 -10.40
C GLN A 78 3.13 2.23 -10.57
N VAL A 79 3.57 1.27 -9.75
CA VAL A 79 4.90 0.67 -9.90
C VAL A 79 5.08 -0.03 -11.24
N SER A 80 4.02 -0.70 -11.74
CA SER A 80 4.08 -1.35 -13.05
C SER A 80 4.15 -0.35 -14.19
N GLU A 81 3.45 0.78 -14.09
CA GLU A 81 3.47 1.87 -15.07
C GLU A 81 4.86 2.52 -15.10
N LEU A 82 5.38 2.90 -13.93
CA LEU A 82 6.72 3.47 -13.79
C LEU A 82 7.81 2.55 -14.34
N LYS A 83 7.68 1.23 -14.13
CA LYS A 83 8.61 0.26 -14.73
C LYS A 83 8.54 0.22 -16.26
N LYS A 84 7.36 0.40 -16.85
CA LYS A 84 7.20 0.47 -18.31
C LYS A 84 7.83 1.76 -18.85
N GLU A 85 7.59 2.89 -18.22
CA GLU A 85 8.20 4.17 -18.60
C GLU A 85 9.74 4.11 -18.54
N VAL A 86 10.29 3.58 -17.45
CA VAL A 86 11.75 3.39 -17.33
C VAL A 86 12.30 2.50 -18.44
N LYS A 87 11.59 1.43 -18.80
CA LYS A 87 11.99 0.54 -19.90
C LYS A 87 11.93 1.25 -21.24
N ASP A 88 10.87 2.01 -21.50
CA ASP A 88 10.67 2.72 -22.76
C ASP A 88 11.73 3.81 -22.95
N ILE A 89 11.98 4.63 -21.92
CA ILE A 89 13.05 5.63 -21.92
C ILE A 89 14.41 4.97 -22.19
N LYS A 90 14.69 3.83 -21.55
CA LYS A 90 15.95 3.11 -21.78
C LYS A 90 16.09 2.65 -23.24
N GLN A 91 15.01 2.17 -23.85
CA GLN A 91 15.00 1.78 -25.27
C GLN A 91 15.16 2.97 -26.21
N GLN A 92 14.59 4.13 -25.87
CA GLN A 92 14.76 5.35 -26.64
C GLN A 92 16.22 5.85 -26.60
N ILE A 93 16.88 5.77 -25.44
CA ILE A 93 18.31 6.09 -25.30
C ILE A 93 19.15 5.14 -26.17
N GLU A 94 18.91 3.84 -26.08
CA GLU A 94 19.66 2.82 -26.84
C GLU A 94 19.50 2.99 -28.36
N LYS A 95 18.29 3.28 -28.84
CA LYS A 95 18.05 3.60 -30.25
C LYS A 95 18.74 4.88 -30.69
N THR A 96 18.74 5.89 -29.84
CA THR A 96 19.40 7.18 -30.13
C THR A 96 20.91 6.99 -30.22
N ASP A 97 21.50 6.22 -29.30
CA ASP A 97 22.93 5.90 -29.28
C ASP A 97 23.34 5.11 -30.53
N ASN A 98 22.62 4.02 -30.85
CA ASN A 98 22.87 3.25 -32.07
C ASN A 98 22.72 4.10 -33.35
N SER A 99 21.73 5.00 -33.39
CA SER A 99 21.55 5.86 -34.56
C SER A 99 22.76 6.79 -34.76
N GLN A 100 23.31 7.36 -33.68
CA GLN A 100 24.49 8.21 -33.77
C GLN A 100 25.73 7.44 -34.24
N ILE A 101 25.86 6.18 -33.82
CA ILE A 101 26.93 5.29 -34.28
C ILE A 101 26.80 5.00 -35.79
N ASP A 102 25.60 4.66 -36.26
CA ASP A 102 25.34 4.41 -37.69
C ASP A 102 25.64 5.67 -38.54
N TYR A 103 25.22 6.86 -38.05
CA TYR A 103 25.56 8.12 -38.71
C TYR A 103 27.08 8.35 -38.77
N SER A 104 27.79 8.13 -37.66
CA SER A 104 29.25 8.28 -37.62
C SER A 104 29.96 7.32 -38.58
N ASN A 105 29.48 6.08 -38.70
CA ASN A 105 30.06 5.09 -39.62
C ASN A 105 29.82 5.48 -41.08
N SER A 106 28.62 5.97 -41.41
CA SER A 106 28.29 6.40 -42.78
C SER A 106 29.16 7.56 -43.28
N ILE A 107 29.52 8.50 -42.40
CA ILE A 107 30.43 9.61 -42.76
C ILE A 107 31.86 9.10 -42.93
N THR A 108 32.27 8.09 -42.15
CA THR A 108 33.61 7.48 -42.27
C THR A 108 33.74 6.72 -43.60
N ASP A 109 32.70 5.98 -43.99
CA ASP A 109 32.67 5.24 -45.26
C ASP A 109 32.61 6.14 -46.51
N GLU A 110 32.07 7.36 -46.39
CA GLU A 110 32.09 8.36 -47.46
C GLU A 110 33.45 9.08 -47.59
N ALA A 111 34.14 9.30 -46.47
CA ALA A 111 35.49 9.88 -46.46
C ALA A 111 36.53 8.93 -47.06
N ASP A 112 36.44 7.63 -46.76
CA ASP A 112 37.34 6.59 -47.29
C ASP A 112 37.25 6.47 -48.83
N LYS A 113 36.02 6.60 -49.39
CA LYS A 113 35.80 6.56 -50.84
C LYS A 113 36.26 7.79 -51.61
N THR A 114 36.50 8.91 -50.92
CA THR A 114 37.00 10.15 -51.54
C THR A 114 38.52 10.27 -51.51
N GLU A 115 39.23 9.42 -50.76
CA GLU A 115 40.70 9.35 -50.76
C GLU A 115 41.26 8.33 -51.78
N GLU A 116 40.44 7.45 -52.35
CA GLU A 116 40.84 6.46 -53.38
C GLU A 116 40.69 6.92 -54.85
N GLU A 117 40.17 8.14 -55.12
CA GLU A 117 40.13 8.78 -56.47
C GLU A 117 41.28 9.79 -56.68
#